data_AF-H6Q6F2-F1
#
_entry.id   AF-H6Q6F2-F1
#
_cell.length_a   1.000
_cell.length_b   1.000
_cell.length_c   1.000
_cell.angle_alpha   90.00
_cell.angle_beta   90.00
_cell.angle_gamma   90.00
#
_symmetry.space_group_name_H-M   'P 1'
#
loop_
_entity.id
_entity.type
_entity.pdbx_description
1 polymer ?
#
loop_
_entity_poly.entity_id
_entity_poly.type
_entity_poly.pdbx_seq_one_letter_code
_entity_poly.pdbx_strand_id
1 'polypeptide(L)' 'MARVIDVLGPHAYTLVKYGVSPYDDVKTAAEKLEGVAPHLARLLSELGVAYTVGEGI' A
#
# COMPACT_ATOMS: atom_id res chain seq x y z
N MET A 1 1.95 -4.47 -10.42
CA MET A 1 1.33 -4.96 -9.17
C MET A 1 0.16 -4.03 -8.88
N ALA A 2 -0.66 -4.30 -7.84
CA ALA A 2 -1.65 -3.32 -7.42
C ALA A 2 -0.94 -2.05 -6.91
N ARG A 3 -1.46 -0.86 -7.25
CA ARG A 3 -0.96 0.40 -6.70
C ARG A 3 -1.62 0.65 -5.36
N VAL A 4 -0.98 1.46 -4.53
CA VAL A 4 -1.53 1.86 -3.22
C VAL A 4 -2.93 2.47 -3.37
N ILE A 5 -3.17 3.28 -4.41
CA ILE A 5 -4.48 3.88 -4.69
C ILE A 5 -5.55 2.85 -5.10
N ASP A 6 -5.17 1.73 -5.70
CA ASP A 6 -6.12 0.67 -6.07
C ASP A 6 -6.60 -0.09 -4.81
N VAL A 7 -5.76 -0.16 -3.78
CA VAL A 7 -6.03 -0.88 -2.51
C VAL A 7 -6.70 0.01 -1.46
N LEU A 8 -6.19 1.23 -1.26
CA LEU A 8 -6.64 2.15 -0.21
C LEU A 8 -7.58 3.25 -0.74
N GLY A 9 -7.77 3.35 -2.06
CA GLY A 9 -8.53 4.42 -2.68
C GLY A 9 -7.99 5.81 -2.26
N PRO A 10 -8.86 6.77 -1.92
CA PRO A 10 -8.44 8.13 -1.57
C PRO A 10 -7.56 8.20 -0.31
N HIS A 11 -7.58 7.18 0.55
CA HIS A 11 -6.74 7.14 1.75
C HIS A 11 -5.25 6.97 1.42
N ALA A 12 -4.89 6.57 0.20
CA ALA A 12 -3.51 6.48 -0.26
C ALA A 12 -2.74 7.81 -0.10
N TYR A 13 -3.41 8.95 -0.27
CA TYR A 13 -2.79 10.27 -0.11
C TYR A 13 -2.32 10.56 1.33
N THR A 14 -2.86 9.86 2.33
CA THR A 14 -2.39 9.99 3.72
C THR A 14 -0.97 9.45 3.91
N LEU A 15 -0.48 8.61 2.99
CA LEU A 15 0.85 8.01 3.04
C LEU A 15 1.95 8.89 2.42
N VAL A 16 1.57 9.98 1.72
CA VAL A 16 2.52 10.94 1.13
C VAL A 16 3.46 11.54 2.16
N LYS A 17 2.97 11.77 3.39
CA LYS A 17 3.79 12.26 4.51
C LYS A 17 4.88 11.29 4.97
N TYR A 18 4.79 10.02 4.57
CA TYR A 18 5.79 8.97 4.81
C TYR A 18 6.67 8.71 3.58
N GLY A 19 6.59 9.54 2.53
CA GLY A 19 7.37 9.37 1.30
C GLY A 19 6.80 8.34 0.31
N VAL A 20 5.58 7.85 0.54
CA VAL A 20 4.88 6.91 -0.35
C VAL A 20 4.00 7.69 -1.33
N SER A 21 4.14 7.41 -2.63
CA SER A 21 3.22 7.90 -3.65
C SER A 21 1.96 7.02 -3.70
N PRO A 22 0.76 7.59 -3.89
CA PRO A 22 -0.46 6.80 -4.14
C PRO A 22 -0.35 5.88 -5.36
N TYR A 23 0.54 6.23 -6.29
CA TYR A 23 0.77 5.49 -7.52
C TYR A 23 1.92 4.48 -7.42
N ASP A 24 2.64 4.42 -6.29
CA ASP A 24 3.61 3.35 -6.07
C ASP A 24 2.89 2.00 -6.05
N ASP A 25 3.56 0.95 -6.52
CA ASP A 25 3.13 -0.42 -6.25
C ASP A 25 3.18 -0.70 -4.74
N VAL A 26 2.22 -1.48 -4.25
CA VAL A 26 2.07 -1.86 -2.82
C VAL A 26 3.39 -2.34 -2.21
N LYS A 27 4.17 -3.14 -2.95
CA LYS A 27 5.46 -3.66 -2.48
C LYS A 27 6.46 -2.52 -2.21
N THR A 28 6.65 -1.65 -3.20
CA THR A 28 7.58 -0.51 -3.09
C THR A 28 7.16 0.45 -1.98
N ALA A 29 5.85 0.65 -1.81
CA ALA A 29 5.30 1.45 -0.72
C ALA A 29 5.55 0.81 0.66
N ALA A 30 5.43 -0.52 0.78
CA ALA A 30 5.73 -1.24 2.01
C ALA A 30 7.21 -1.14 2.39
N GLU A 31 8.12 -1.27 1.41
CA GLU A 31 9.58 -1.10 1.62
C GLU A 31 9.91 0.32 2.12
N LYS A 32 9.28 1.36 1.56
CA LYS A 32 9.44 2.75 2.02
C LYS A 32 8.91 2.94 3.45
N LEU A 33 7.81 2.27 3.80
CA LEU A 33 7.18 2.38 5.12
C LEU A 33 7.92 1.60 6.21
N GLU A 34 8.69 0.57 5.86
CA GLU A 34 9.36 -0.29 6.84
C GLU A 34 10.26 0.50 7.81
N GLY A 35 10.99 1.51 7.29
CA GLY A 35 11.91 2.33 8.07
C GLY A 35 11.26 3.42 8.92
N VAL A 36 10.02 3.81 8.64
CA VAL A 36 9.34 4.95 9.32
C VAL A 36 8.09 4.54 10.09
N ALA A 37 7.38 3.53 9.60
CA ALA A 37 6.09 3.09 10.10
C ALA A 37 5.83 1.61 9.76
N PRO A 38 6.52 0.67 10.43
CA PRO A 38 6.48 -0.76 10.11
C PRO A 38 5.09 -1.38 10.24
N HIS A 39 4.23 -0.83 11.10
CA HIS A 39 2.84 -1.27 11.22
C HIS A 39 2.00 -0.90 9.99
N LEU A 40 2.27 0.24 9.34
CA LEU A 40 1.63 0.58 8.06
C LEU A 40 2.17 -0.28 6.91
N ALA A 41 3.46 -0.60 6.91
CA ALA A 41 4.05 -1.52 5.93
C ALA A 41 3.38 -2.91 5.96
N ARG A 42 3.17 -3.44 7.18
CA ARG A 42 2.47 -4.71 7.38
C ARG A 42 1.02 -4.64 6.92
N LEU A 43 0.27 -3.62 7.36
CA LEU A 43 -1.12 -3.42 6.95
C LEU A 43 -1.25 -3.33 5.42
N LEU A 44 -0.40 -2.53 4.78
CA LEU A 44 -0.43 -2.34 3.33
C LEU A 44 -0.14 -3.64 2.57
N SER A 45 0.78 -4.46 3.08
CA SER A 45 1.08 -5.78 2.51
C SER A 45 -0.10 -6.75 2.64
N GLU A 46 -0.75 -6.78 3.80
CA GLU A 46 -1.94 -7.62 4.03
C GLU A 46 -3.10 -7.23 3.11
N LEU A 47 -3.34 -5.92 2.95
CA LEU A 47 -4.38 -5.40 2.07
C LEU A 47 -4.07 -5.66 0.59
N GLY A 48 -2.81 -5.56 0.16
CA GLY A 48 -2.41 -5.88 -1.20
C GLY A 48 -2.61 -7.36 -1.56
N VAL A 49 -2.33 -8.27 -0.62
CA VAL A 49 -2.64 -9.69 -0.79
C VAL A 49 -4.15 -9.90 -0.92
N ALA A 50 -4.95 -9.29 -0.03
CA ALA A 50 -6.41 -9.39 -0.07
C ALA A 50 -7.01 -8.84 -1.38
N TYR A 51 -6.49 -7.71 -1.89
CA TYR A 51 -6.90 -7.11 -3.15
C TYR A 51 -6.66 -8.06 -4.34
N THR A 52 -5.50 -8.73 -4.36
CA THR A 52 -5.15 -9.69 -5.42
C THR A 52 -6.05 -10.93 -5.40
N VAL A 53 -6.52 -11.35 -4.22
CA VAL A 53 -7.44 -12.48 -4.06
C VAL A 53 -8.89 -12.09 -4.40
N GLY A 54 -9.28 -10.83 -4.20
CA GLY A 54 -10.64 -10.33 -4.44
C GLY A 54 -11.00 -10.11 -5.91
N GLU A 55 -10.03 -9.89 -6.81
CA GLU A 55 -10.25 -9.75 -8.26
C GLU A 55 -10.38 -11.10 -9.00
N GLY A 56 -10.42 -12.23 -8.27
CA GLY A 56 -10.49 -13.59 -8.81
C GLY A 56 -11.88 -14.24 -8.83
N ILE A 57 -12.96 -13.46 -8.93
CA ILE A 57 -14.36 -13.96 -9.01
C ILE A 57 -15.09 -13.35 -10.19
#